data_AF-A0AAV5VET4-F1
#
_entry.id   AF-A0AAV5VET4-F1
#
_cell.length_a   1.000
_cell.length_b   1.000
_cell.length_c   1.000
_cell.angle_alpha   90.00
_cell.angle_beta   90.00
_cell.angle_gamma   90.00
#
_symmetry.space_group_name_H-M   'P 1'
#
loop_
_entity.id
_entity.type
_entity.pdbx_description
1 polymer ?
#
loop_
_entity_poly.entity_id
_entity_poly.type
_entity_poly.pdbx_seq_one_letter_code
_entity_poly.pdbx_strand_id
1 'polypeptide(L)'
;WFQMLNNTLSFLLSLLIPVTETNVMKYSADVAANAPWYHPRAELFVDSAGPAQSPPVDLTECSKECITVEDCPFDQSCFGATMARPGCCLPSLTPNATGCVSDEQCRRSCESTICDKEQSPSRCLCELGTHFLFEKCWKRCPPFAEELPVVDARGFSYCKLRTSENVARRVMSRSKRAIGKNS
;
A
#
# COMPACT_ATOMS: atom_id res chain seq x y z
N TRP A 1 -45.04 14.15 54.21
CA TRP A 1 -43.69 14.42 54.76
C TRP A 1 -43.35 13.41 55.85
N PHE A 2 -43.31 12.13 55.47
CA PHE A 2 -42.82 11.00 56.25
C PHE A 2 -42.61 9.88 55.23
N GLN A 3 -41.36 9.39 55.09
CA GLN A 3 -40.85 8.28 54.25
C GLN A 3 -39.63 8.70 53.43
N MET A 4 -38.56 9.06 54.15
CA MET A 4 -37.20 8.84 53.67
C MET A 4 -36.43 8.22 54.82
N LEU A 5 -35.48 7.34 54.49
CA LEU A 5 -34.62 6.52 55.37
C LEU A 5 -35.11 5.08 55.58
N ASN A 6 -35.01 4.27 54.53
CA ASN A 6 -34.60 2.88 54.70
C ASN A 6 -33.97 2.34 53.41
N ASN A 7 -32.95 1.48 53.56
CA ASN A 7 -32.19 0.78 52.51
C ASN A 7 -30.90 1.44 51.99
N THR A 8 -29.97 1.70 52.91
CA THR A 8 -28.53 1.62 52.64
C THR A 8 -27.92 0.48 53.47
N LEU A 9 -28.13 -0.78 53.03
CA LEU A 9 -27.50 -1.96 53.65
C LEU A 9 -27.72 -3.21 52.77
N SER A 10 -27.02 -3.28 51.64
CA SER A 10 -26.72 -4.54 50.92
C SER A 10 -26.01 -4.22 49.62
N PHE A 11 -24.68 -4.00 49.63
CA PHE A 11 -23.84 -4.19 48.44
C PHE A 11 -22.33 -4.26 48.77
N LEU A 12 -21.94 -4.58 50.01
CA LEU A 12 -20.53 -4.60 50.44
C LEU A 12 -20.01 -5.98 50.93
N LEU A 13 -20.52 -7.09 50.40
CA LEU A 13 -19.98 -8.42 50.74
C LEU A 13 -20.31 -9.47 49.67
N SER A 14 -19.67 -9.36 48.50
CA SER A 14 -19.59 -10.35 47.40
C SER A 14 -18.69 -9.68 46.34
N LEU A 15 -17.48 -10.09 45.96
CA LEU A 15 -16.88 -11.40 45.86
C LEU A 15 -15.35 -11.22 45.88
N LEU A 16 -14.69 -11.83 46.85
CA LEU A 16 -13.30 -12.26 46.74
C LEU A 16 -13.32 -13.60 46.00
N ILE A 17 -12.89 -13.63 44.73
CA ILE A 17 -12.50 -14.87 44.05
C ILE A 17 -11.21 -14.58 43.28
N PRO A 18 -10.05 -15.12 43.69
CA PRO A 18 -8.90 -15.25 42.80
C PRO A 18 -9.18 -16.42 41.85
N VAL A 19 -9.40 -16.12 40.57
CA VAL A 19 -9.41 -17.13 39.50
C VAL A 19 -7.97 -17.30 39.03
N THR A 20 -7.33 -18.39 39.46
CA THR A 20 -6.09 -18.88 38.85
C THR A 20 -6.41 -20.20 38.15
N GLU A 21 -6.52 -20.18 36.83
CA GLU A 21 -6.44 -21.38 35.97
C GLU A 21 -5.99 -20.90 34.57
N THR A 22 -4.73 -21.16 34.20
CA THR A 22 -4.22 -22.28 33.39
C THR A 22 -4.33 -22.10 31.88
N ASN A 23 -3.16 -22.24 31.25
CA ASN A 23 -2.90 -22.74 29.89
C ASN A 23 -3.49 -21.94 28.71
N VAL A 24 -2.61 -21.57 27.77
CA VAL A 24 -2.44 -22.29 26.50
C VAL A 24 -1.45 -21.50 25.62
N MET A 25 -0.39 -22.22 25.23
CA MET A 25 0.34 -22.20 23.95
C MET A 25 0.60 -20.91 23.16
N LYS A 26 1.86 -20.89 22.68
CA LYS A 26 2.31 -20.57 21.31
C LYS A 26 2.08 -19.15 20.81
N TYR A 27 3.18 -18.44 20.58
CA TYR A 27 3.46 -17.92 19.24
C TYR A 27 4.94 -18.16 18.91
N SER A 28 5.18 -19.27 18.21
CA SER A 28 6.34 -19.41 17.32
C SER A 28 5.77 -19.63 15.92
N ALA A 29 5.53 -18.52 15.24
CA ALA A 29 5.33 -18.36 13.80
C ALA A 29 5.12 -16.86 13.56
N ASP A 30 5.39 -16.40 12.34
CA ASP A 30 5.05 -15.06 11.84
C ASP A 30 6.11 -13.96 11.98
N VAL A 31 7.37 -14.27 11.68
CA VAL A 31 8.27 -13.26 11.10
C VAL A 31 7.88 -12.93 9.65
N ALA A 32 7.03 -13.75 9.01
CA ALA A 32 6.56 -13.53 7.64
C ALA A 32 5.30 -12.63 7.51
N ALA A 33 4.56 -12.36 8.59
CA ALA A 33 3.32 -11.57 8.53
C ALA A 33 3.54 -10.04 8.63
N ASN A 34 4.77 -9.61 8.93
CA ASN A 34 5.09 -8.20 9.16
C ASN A 34 5.80 -7.51 7.99
N ALA A 35 6.18 -8.25 6.94
CA ALA A 35 6.68 -7.61 5.73
C ALA A 35 5.51 -6.95 4.99
N PRO A 36 5.59 -5.66 4.61
CA PRO A 36 4.59 -5.06 3.75
C PRO A 36 4.48 -5.88 2.47
N TRP A 37 3.24 -6.23 2.11
CA TRP A 37 2.92 -7.02 0.92
C TRP A 37 3.37 -6.34 -0.39
N TYR A 38 3.64 -5.03 -0.32
CA TYR A 38 4.37 -4.30 -1.34
C TYR A 38 5.82 -4.20 -0.89
N HIS A 39 6.72 -4.74 -1.70
CA HIS A 39 8.11 -4.29 -1.63
C HIS A 39 8.16 -3.02 -2.47
N PRO A 40 8.49 -1.84 -1.89
CA PRO A 40 8.96 -0.74 -2.73
C PRO A 40 10.10 -1.34 -3.55
N ARG A 41 9.90 -1.41 -4.88
CA ARG A 41 10.90 -1.96 -5.81
C ARG A 41 12.19 -1.24 -5.45
N ALA A 42 13.13 -1.99 -4.87
CA ALA A 42 14.22 -1.44 -4.08
C ALA A 42 14.77 -0.21 -4.79
N GLU A 43 14.62 0.95 -4.15
CA GLU A 43 15.34 2.15 -4.55
C GLU A 43 16.81 1.69 -4.54
N LEU A 44 17.40 1.49 -5.72
CA LEU A 44 18.84 1.37 -5.87
C LEU A 44 19.38 2.73 -5.47
N PHE A 45 19.55 2.91 -4.16
CA PHE A 45 20.32 3.99 -3.59
C PHE A 45 21.73 3.84 -4.16
N VAL A 46 22.02 4.63 -5.19
CA VAL A 46 23.38 4.93 -5.60
C VAL A 46 23.92 5.90 -4.55
N ASP A 47 24.21 5.38 -3.36
CA ASP A 47 25.16 6.02 -2.47
C ASP A 47 26.54 5.76 -3.08
N SER A 48 27.01 6.73 -3.85
CA SER A 48 28.32 6.70 -4.49
C SER A 48 29.43 6.75 -3.44
N ALA A 49 29.81 5.60 -2.89
CA ALA A 49 31.06 5.39 -2.17
C ALA A 49 31.46 3.90 -2.13
N GLY A 50 31.85 3.31 -3.26
CA GLY A 50 32.50 1.99 -3.27
C GLY A 50 32.54 1.28 -4.63
N PRO A 51 33.66 0.65 -5.04
CA PRO A 51 33.76 -0.04 -6.32
C PRO A 51 33.45 -1.53 -6.14
N ALA A 52 32.23 -1.95 -6.51
CA ALA A 52 31.90 -3.31 -6.91
C ALA A 52 30.61 -3.28 -7.73
N GLN A 53 30.78 -3.07 -9.04
CA GLN A 53 29.71 -2.92 -10.02
C GLN A 53 29.03 -4.28 -10.27
N SER A 54 27.86 -4.52 -9.67
CA SER A 54 26.78 -5.15 -10.43
C SER A 54 26.26 -4.14 -11.45
N PRO A 55 25.93 -4.55 -12.69
CA PRO A 55 25.57 -3.60 -13.73
C PRO A 55 24.34 -2.80 -13.29
N PRO A 56 24.30 -1.48 -13.54
CA PRO A 56 23.10 -0.68 -13.32
C PRO A 56 21.98 -1.31 -14.15
N VAL A 57 20.80 -1.47 -13.56
CA VAL A 57 19.61 -1.71 -14.38
C VAL A 57 19.41 -0.43 -15.18
N ASP A 58 19.84 -0.48 -16.44
CA ASP A 58 19.81 0.62 -17.37
C ASP A 58 18.33 0.96 -17.65
N LEU A 59 17.79 1.95 -16.92
CA LEU A 59 16.46 2.51 -17.16
C LEU A 59 16.37 3.28 -18.50
N THR A 60 17.41 3.17 -19.33
CA THR A 60 17.67 3.97 -20.53
C THR A 60 17.58 3.18 -21.83
N GLU A 61 17.36 1.85 -21.80
CA GLU A 61 17.11 1.13 -23.04
C GLU A 61 15.66 1.35 -23.49
N CYS A 62 15.53 2.23 -24.47
CA CYS A 62 14.24 2.56 -25.02
C CYS A 62 13.64 1.38 -25.76
N SER A 63 12.53 0.82 -25.26
CA SER A 63 11.90 -0.34 -25.90
C SER A 63 11.29 0.03 -27.25
N LYS A 64 10.67 1.21 -27.33
CA LYS A 64 9.93 1.73 -28.49
C LYS A 64 9.74 3.24 -28.35
N GLU A 65 9.79 3.97 -29.45
CA GLU A 65 9.38 5.37 -29.49
C GLU A 65 7.85 5.52 -29.36
N CYS A 66 7.41 6.60 -28.74
CA CYS A 66 5.99 6.87 -28.50
C CYS A 66 5.68 8.37 -28.61
N ILE A 67 4.44 8.69 -28.99
CA ILE A 67 3.91 10.07 -28.98
C ILE A 67 2.92 10.22 -27.83
N THR A 68 2.17 9.15 -27.57
CA THR A 68 1.19 9.03 -26.51
C THR A 68 1.43 7.74 -25.74
N VAL A 69 0.83 7.64 -24.57
CA VAL A 69 0.89 6.41 -23.75
C VAL A 69 0.23 5.20 -24.40
N GLU A 70 -0.68 5.41 -25.36
CA GLU A 70 -1.34 4.32 -26.09
C GLU A 70 -0.39 3.61 -27.06
N ASP A 71 0.73 4.25 -27.40
CA ASP A 71 1.76 3.67 -28.27
C ASP A 71 2.59 2.59 -27.56
N CYS A 72 2.52 2.55 -26.22
CA CYS A 72 3.32 1.67 -25.39
C CYS A 72 2.58 0.38 -24.98
N PRO A 73 3.32 -0.73 -24.77
CA PRO A 73 2.80 -1.95 -24.17
C PRO A 73 2.10 -1.71 -22.81
N PHE A 74 1.26 -2.67 -22.40
CA PHE A 74 0.44 -2.55 -21.18
C PHE A 74 1.24 -2.33 -19.88
N ASP A 75 2.50 -2.76 -19.81
CA ASP A 75 3.39 -2.60 -18.66
C ASP A 75 4.28 -1.36 -18.74
N GLN A 76 4.11 -0.52 -19.78
CA GLN A 76 4.96 0.62 -20.07
C GLN A 76 4.16 1.92 -20.22
N SER A 77 4.85 3.03 -19.97
CA SER A 77 4.34 4.38 -20.13
C SER A 77 5.22 5.13 -21.12
N CYS A 78 4.69 6.20 -21.74
CA CYS A 78 5.46 7.04 -22.66
C CYS A 78 6.17 8.17 -21.90
N PHE A 79 7.51 8.20 -21.94
CA PHE A 79 8.36 9.12 -21.20
C PHE A 79 8.97 10.18 -22.11
N GLY A 80 8.96 11.44 -21.68
CA GLY A 80 9.65 12.52 -22.37
C GLY A 80 9.06 12.94 -23.72
N ALA A 81 7.90 12.39 -24.10
CA ALA A 81 7.20 12.81 -25.31
C ALA A 81 6.77 14.28 -25.22
N THR A 82 7.00 15.01 -26.30
CA THR A 82 6.57 16.40 -26.48
C THR A 82 5.97 16.56 -27.87
N MET A 83 5.28 17.68 -28.14
CA MET A 83 4.76 17.97 -29.49
C MET A 83 5.87 18.03 -30.57
N ALA A 84 7.14 18.22 -30.17
CA ALA A 84 8.26 18.37 -31.08
C ALA A 84 9.18 17.13 -31.17
N ARG A 85 9.07 16.18 -30.22
CA ARG A 85 9.97 15.02 -30.13
C ARG A 85 9.23 13.80 -29.61
N PRO A 86 9.40 12.62 -30.23
CA PRO A 86 8.88 11.38 -29.69
C PRO A 86 9.53 11.11 -28.32
N GLY A 87 8.74 10.54 -27.44
CA GLY A 87 9.19 9.97 -26.18
C GLY A 87 9.61 8.52 -26.34
N CYS A 88 9.82 7.89 -25.19
CA CYS A 88 10.23 6.50 -25.10
C CYS A 88 9.31 5.69 -24.20
N CYS A 89 8.94 4.48 -24.62
CA CYS A 89 8.26 3.52 -23.78
C CYS A 89 9.23 2.93 -22.75
N LEU A 90 9.01 3.27 -21.47
CA LEU A 90 9.74 2.70 -20.34
C LEU A 90 8.78 2.04 -19.35
N PRO A 91 9.26 1.18 -18.44
CA PRO A 91 8.40 0.52 -17.45
C PRO A 91 7.59 1.51 -16.61
N SER A 92 6.30 1.22 -16.39
CA SER A 92 5.42 2.03 -15.55
C SER A 92 5.83 1.94 -14.07
N LEU A 93 5.64 3.03 -13.32
CA LEU A 93 6.01 3.10 -11.91
C LEU A 93 4.86 2.65 -11.01
N THR A 94 5.13 1.73 -10.09
CA THR A 94 4.17 1.32 -9.06
C THR A 94 4.03 2.42 -7.99
N PRO A 95 2.93 2.44 -7.23
CA PRO A 95 2.84 3.29 -6.05
C PRO A 95 4.03 3.12 -5.11
N ASN A 96 4.45 4.23 -4.50
CA ASN A 96 5.68 4.43 -3.73
C ASN A 96 6.99 4.38 -4.53
N ALA A 97 6.96 4.16 -5.84
CA ALA A 97 8.18 4.22 -6.65
C ALA A 97 8.58 5.68 -6.93
N THR A 98 9.88 5.94 -6.91
CA THR A 98 10.47 7.26 -7.16
C THR A 98 10.75 7.53 -8.64
N GLY A 99 10.91 8.80 -8.99
CA GLY A 99 11.34 9.22 -10.34
C GLY A 99 10.19 9.46 -11.31
N CYS A 100 8.99 9.75 -10.80
CA CYS A 100 7.87 10.11 -11.66
C CYS A 100 8.03 11.54 -12.19
N VAL A 101 7.64 11.81 -13.44
CA VAL A 101 7.65 13.16 -14.02
C VAL A 101 6.25 13.64 -14.42
N SER A 102 5.30 12.73 -14.56
CA SER A 102 3.90 13.00 -14.89
C SER A 102 2.99 11.99 -14.20
N ASP A 103 1.73 12.36 -13.96
CA ASP A 103 0.72 11.45 -13.37
C ASP A 103 0.48 10.24 -14.26
N GLU A 104 0.56 10.43 -15.56
CA GLU A 104 0.32 9.39 -16.55
C GLU A 104 1.29 8.20 -16.39
N GLN A 105 2.54 8.46 -15.98
CA GLN A 105 3.54 7.44 -15.67
C GLN A 105 3.12 6.54 -14.50
N CYS A 106 2.38 7.08 -13.54
CA CYS A 106 1.86 6.36 -12.39
C CYS A 106 0.54 5.65 -12.75
N ARG A 107 -0.36 6.34 -13.48
CA ARG A 107 -1.71 5.86 -13.82
C ARG A 107 -1.76 4.53 -14.55
N ARG A 108 -0.73 4.23 -15.35
CA ARG A 108 -0.60 2.95 -16.04
C ARG A 108 -0.47 1.75 -15.09
N SER A 109 0.10 1.97 -13.90
CA SER A 109 0.16 0.95 -12.85
C SER A 109 -1.14 0.88 -12.05
N CYS A 110 -1.78 2.02 -11.80
CA CYS A 110 -3.07 2.09 -11.13
C CYS A 110 -3.76 3.43 -11.43
N GLU A 111 -5.00 3.40 -11.93
CA GLU A 111 -5.75 4.57 -12.42
C GLU A 111 -5.83 5.74 -11.43
N SER A 112 -5.95 5.45 -10.13
CA SER A 112 -6.07 6.46 -9.07
C SER A 112 -4.73 6.83 -8.43
N THR A 113 -3.65 6.81 -9.23
CA THR A 113 -2.32 7.25 -8.78
C THR A 113 -1.91 8.54 -9.46
N ILE A 114 -1.11 9.31 -8.73
CA ILE A 114 -0.61 10.63 -9.13
C ILE A 114 0.89 10.71 -8.87
N CYS A 115 1.57 11.57 -9.60
CA CYS A 115 2.98 11.87 -9.37
C CYS A 115 3.10 13.03 -8.38
N ASP A 116 3.51 12.73 -7.15
CA ASP A 116 3.87 13.72 -6.15
C ASP A 116 5.25 14.32 -6.48
N LYS A 117 5.22 15.55 -6.97
CA LYS A 117 6.39 16.36 -7.35
C LYS A 117 6.90 17.24 -6.22
N GLU A 118 6.19 17.29 -5.09
CA GLU A 118 6.62 18.05 -3.91
C GLU A 118 7.72 17.33 -3.15
N GLN A 119 7.80 16.00 -3.29
CA GLN A 119 8.90 15.18 -2.81
C GLN A 119 10.09 15.18 -3.77
N SER A 120 11.31 15.16 -3.22
CA SER A 120 12.55 14.95 -3.99
C SER A 120 13.30 13.72 -3.44
N PRO A 121 13.48 12.65 -4.23
CA PRO A 121 12.94 12.45 -5.58
C PRO A 121 11.41 12.35 -5.59
N SER A 122 10.78 12.73 -6.70
CA SER A 122 9.33 12.65 -6.91
C SER A 122 8.84 11.20 -6.81
N ARG A 123 7.56 10.99 -6.44
CA ARG A 123 7.01 9.66 -6.17
C ARG A 123 5.62 9.44 -6.71
N CYS A 124 5.33 8.23 -7.17
CA CYS A 124 3.95 7.82 -7.46
C CYS A 124 3.21 7.53 -6.15
N LEU A 125 2.11 8.22 -5.89
CA LEU A 125 1.25 7.99 -4.73
C LEU A 125 -0.19 7.71 -5.18
N CYS A 126 -0.97 7.10 -4.30
CA CYS A 126 -2.43 7.06 -4.47
C CYS A 126 -3.02 8.46 -4.22
N GLU A 127 -4.15 8.78 -4.86
CA GLU A 127 -4.89 10.03 -4.60
C GLU A 127 -5.17 10.21 -3.10
N LEU A 128 -5.25 11.47 -2.66
CA LEU A 128 -5.47 11.80 -1.25
C LEU A 128 -6.70 11.08 -0.69
N GLY A 129 -6.54 10.42 0.47
CA GLY A 129 -7.61 9.65 1.10
C GLY A 129 -7.83 8.25 0.48
N THR A 130 -6.92 7.80 -0.36
CA THR A 130 -6.89 6.41 -0.85
C THR A 130 -5.58 5.72 -0.48
N HIS A 131 -5.64 4.39 -0.39
CA HIS A 131 -4.61 3.56 0.23
C HIS A 131 -4.26 2.38 -0.67
N PHE A 132 -2.98 2.09 -0.82
CA PHE A 132 -2.53 1.05 -1.73
C PHE A 132 -2.82 -0.37 -1.20
N LEU A 133 -3.40 -1.23 -2.06
CA LEU A 133 -3.53 -2.68 -1.87
C LEU A 133 -3.73 -3.42 -3.20
N PHE A 134 -2.86 -4.39 -3.49
CA PHE A 134 -2.85 -5.22 -4.71
C PHE A 134 -3.00 -4.42 -6.00
N GLU A 135 -2.02 -3.56 -6.32
CA GLU A 135 -1.99 -2.75 -7.56
C GLU A 135 -3.22 -1.83 -7.71
N LYS A 136 -3.89 -1.53 -6.59
CA LYS A 136 -5.07 -0.68 -6.54
C LYS A 136 -5.00 0.29 -5.39
N CYS A 137 -5.53 1.49 -5.61
CA CYS A 137 -5.78 2.45 -4.55
C CYS A 137 -7.23 2.30 -4.06
N TRP A 138 -7.40 2.30 -2.74
CA TRP A 138 -8.67 2.02 -2.07
C TRP A 138 -9.06 3.17 -1.15
N LYS A 139 -10.28 3.70 -1.28
CA LYS A 139 -10.83 4.67 -0.33
C LYS A 139 -10.96 4.12 1.10
N ARG A 140 -11.19 2.81 1.23
CA ARG A 140 -11.22 2.08 2.49
C ARG A 140 -10.57 0.73 2.30
N CYS A 141 -9.77 0.32 3.29
CA CYS A 141 -9.14 -1.00 3.25
C CYS A 141 -10.19 -2.11 3.22
N PRO A 142 -10.03 -3.12 2.36
CA PRO A 142 -11.02 -4.19 2.23
C PRO A 142 -11.04 -5.10 3.46
N PRO A 143 -12.11 -5.89 3.68
CA PRO A 143 -12.33 -6.61 4.93
C PRO A 143 -11.26 -7.64 5.34
N PHE A 144 -10.42 -8.07 4.40
CA PHE A 144 -9.31 -9.01 4.65
C PHE A 144 -7.99 -8.30 5.01
N ALA A 145 -8.00 -6.97 5.05
CA ALA A 145 -6.94 -6.10 5.55
C ALA A 145 -7.35 -5.47 6.89
N GLU A 146 -6.40 -4.81 7.55
CA GLU A 146 -6.66 -3.95 8.71
C GLU A 146 -7.59 -2.80 8.29
N GLU A 147 -8.53 -2.43 9.14
CA GLU A 147 -9.54 -1.40 8.82
C GLU A 147 -8.89 -0.04 8.63
N LEU A 148 -7.90 0.27 9.47
CA LEU A 148 -7.12 1.49 9.37
C LEU A 148 -5.90 1.26 8.46
N PRO A 149 -5.66 2.17 7.50
CA PRO A 149 -4.47 2.13 6.68
C PRO A 149 -3.24 2.45 7.52
N VAL A 150 -2.12 1.84 7.16
CA VAL A 150 -0.81 2.15 7.74
C VAL A 150 -0.16 3.21 6.86
N VAL A 151 0.47 4.20 7.49
CA VAL A 151 1.27 5.23 6.81
C VAL A 151 2.73 5.00 7.17
N ASP A 152 3.60 4.87 6.16
CA ASP A 152 5.04 4.71 6.39
C ASP A 152 5.69 6.05 6.81
N ALA A 153 6.96 6.01 7.21
CA ALA A 153 7.70 7.20 7.64
C ALA A 153 7.82 8.29 6.55
N ARG A 154 7.49 7.95 5.30
CA ARG A 154 7.57 8.82 4.12
C ARG A 154 6.19 9.29 3.65
N GLY A 155 5.14 9.00 4.43
CA GLY A 155 3.77 9.41 4.11
C GLY A 155 3.02 8.48 3.16
N PHE A 156 3.62 7.37 2.72
CA PHE A 156 2.95 6.43 1.84
C PHE A 156 1.91 5.61 2.62
N SER A 157 0.66 5.64 2.16
CA SER A 157 -0.44 4.98 2.82
C SER A 157 -0.88 3.69 2.13
N TYR A 158 -0.97 2.61 2.90
CA TYR A 158 -1.28 1.27 2.40
C TYR A 158 -2.15 0.47 3.37
N CYS A 159 -2.87 -0.51 2.84
CA CYS A 159 -3.63 -1.44 3.68
C CYS A 159 -2.75 -2.62 4.09
N LYS A 160 -2.66 -2.89 5.40
CA LYS A 160 -1.93 -4.05 5.92
C LYS A 160 -2.83 -5.28 5.93
N LEU A 161 -2.33 -6.42 5.43
CA LEU A 161 -3.13 -7.66 5.39
C LEU A 161 -3.30 -8.25 6.79
N ARG A 162 -4.52 -8.73 7.12
CA ARG A 162 -4.79 -9.53 8.33
C ARG A 162 -4.66 -11.03 8.09
N THR A 163 -4.60 -11.43 6.83
CA THR A 163 -4.64 -12.83 6.39
C THR A 163 -3.48 -13.11 5.46
N SER A 164 -3.19 -14.39 5.20
CA SER A 164 -2.16 -14.77 4.23
C SER A 164 -2.47 -14.18 2.84
N GLU A 165 -1.43 -13.81 2.12
CA GLU A 165 -1.54 -13.24 0.77
C GLU A 165 -2.33 -14.13 -0.19
N ASN A 166 -2.14 -15.46 -0.11
CA ASN A 166 -2.85 -16.44 -0.93
C ASN A 166 -4.37 -16.45 -0.69
N VAL A 167 -4.80 -16.13 0.52
CA VAL A 167 -6.23 -15.99 0.86
C VAL A 167 -6.74 -14.66 0.34
N ALA A 168 -6.01 -13.57 0.59
CA ALA A 168 -6.38 -12.23 0.14
C ALA A 168 -6.49 -12.13 -1.40
N ARG A 169 -5.53 -12.69 -2.15
CA ARG A 169 -5.58 -12.79 -3.62
C ARG A 169 -6.78 -13.60 -4.12
N ARG A 170 -7.14 -14.70 -3.42
CA ARG A 170 -8.33 -15.50 -3.75
C ARG A 170 -9.63 -14.76 -3.49
N VAL A 171 -9.72 -13.98 -2.41
CA VAL A 171 -10.89 -13.14 -2.13
C VAL A 171 -11.00 -12.03 -3.19
N MET A 172 -9.89 -11.37 -3.53
CA MET A 172 -9.82 -10.35 -4.55
C MET A 172 -10.23 -10.85 -5.94
N SER A 173 -9.76 -12.03 -6.36
CA SER A 173 -10.10 -12.60 -7.66
C SER A 173 -11.57 -12.99 -7.79
N ARG A 174 -12.17 -13.50 -6.70
CA ARG A 174 -13.61 -13.81 -6.62
C ARG A 174 -14.47 -12.55 -6.60
N SER A 175 -13.99 -11.50 -5.96
CA SER A 175 -14.70 -10.24 -5.77
C SER A 175 -14.51 -9.22 -6.91
N LYS A 176 -13.81 -9.59 -8.01
CA LYS A 176 -13.70 -8.76 -9.22
C LYS A 176 -15.05 -8.28 -9.78
N ARG A 177 -16.16 -8.95 -9.44
CA ARG A 177 -17.54 -8.55 -9.82
C ARG A 177 -18.25 -7.63 -8.83
N ALA A 178 -17.77 -7.53 -7.57
CA ALA A 178 -18.46 -6.80 -6.50
C ALA A 178 -17.70 -5.55 -6.01
N ILE A 179 -16.38 -5.51 -6.19
CA ILE A 179 -15.51 -4.43 -5.69
C ILE A 179 -15.63 -3.13 -6.50
N GLY A 180 -16.10 -3.19 -7.76
CA GLY A 180 -16.24 -2.02 -8.63
C GLY A 180 -17.26 -0.96 -8.19
N LYS A 181 -17.91 -1.14 -7.03
CA LYS A 181 -18.84 -0.15 -6.46
C LYS A 181 -18.21 0.75 -5.39
N ASN A 182 -16.99 0.47 -4.92
CA ASN A 182 -16.32 1.25 -3.86
C ASN A 182 -14.88 1.71 -4.21
N SER A 183 -14.39 1.39 -5.42
CA SER A 183 -13.24 2.05 -6.07
C SER A 183 -13.66 3.45 -6.53
#